data_AF-A0A7V8ZCY9-F1
#
_entry.id   AF-A0A7V8ZCY9-F1
#
_cell.length_a   1.000
_cell.length_b   1.000
_cell.length_c   1.000
_cell.angle_alpha   90.00
_cell.angle_beta   90.00
_cell.angle_gamma   90.00
#
_symmetry.space_group_name_H-M   'P 1'
#
loop_
_entity.id
_entity.type
_entity.pdbx_description
1 polymer ?
#
loop_
_entity_poly.entity_id
_entity_poly.type
_entity_poly.pdbx_seq_one_letter_code
_entity_poly.pdbx_strand_id
1 'polypeptide(L)'
;DVTGIEPDEVDSIKRSAQAPVSLEKPVGDEEESEFGQFIADERAESPYERAAEILTKEALREALENLSYRERRVLELRYGLGGEHPRTLDEVGRTFNVTRERIRQIENQSLKKLQSLAEAQKLREVA
;
A
#
# COMPACT_ATOMS: atom_id res chain seq x y z
N ASP A 1 -41.44 21.84 12.83
CA ASP A 1 -42.77 21.33 13.26
C ASP A 1 -43.92 21.46 12.25
N VAL A 2 -43.72 21.90 10.99
CA VAL A 2 -44.83 22.02 10.02
C VAL A 2 -45.07 20.72 9.21
N THR A 3 -44.10 19.81 9.17
CA THR A 3 -44.14 18.57 8.37
C THR A 3 -44.10 17.28 9.20
N GLY A 4 -43.73 17.34 10.49
CA GLY A 4 -43.57 16.15 11.34
C GLY A 4 -42.38 15.26 10.99
N ILE A 5 -41.46 15.74 10.14
CA ILE A 5 -40.27 15.03 9.63
C ILE A 5 -39.02 15.75 10.14
N GLU A 6 -38.00 14.99 10.56
CA GLU A 6 -36.72 15.53 10.99
C GLU A 6 -35.96 16.24 9.84
N PRO A 7 -35.22 17.32 10.10
CA PRO A 7 -34.52 18.08 9.05
C PRO A 7 -33.60 17.23 8.17
N ASP A 8 -32.87 16.29 8.76
CA ASP A 8 -31.96 15.38 8.04
C ASP A 8 -32.72 14.47 7.07
N GLU A 9 -33.92 14.04 7.45
CA GLU A 9 -34.79 13.20 6.64
C GLU A 9 -35.40 14.00 5.48
N VAL A 10 -35.76 15.27 5.72
CA VAL A 10 -36.17 16.20 4.65
C VAL A 10 -35.05 16.39 3.62
N ASP A 11 -33.80 16.55 4.05
CA ASP A 11 -32.66 16.72 3.15
C ASP A 11 -32.29 15.46 2.38
N SER A 12 -32.46 14.28 3.00
CA SER A 12 -32.30 12.99 2.33
C SER A 12 -33.35 12.78 1.23
N ILE A 13 -34.63 13.05 1.53
CA ILE A 13 -35.74 12.95 0.57
C ILE A 13 -35.52 13.90 -0.61
N LYS A 14 -35.11 15.16 -0.34
CA LYS A 14 -34.81 16.13 -1.39
C LYS A 14 -33.66 15.69 -2.30
N ARG A 15 -32.61 15.09 -1.74
CA ARG A 15 -31.48 14.55 -2.53
C ARG A 15 -31.91 13.36 -3.39
N SER A 16 -32.71 12.44 -2.84
CA SER A 16 -33.18 11.26 -3.58
C SER A 16 -34.19 11.60 -4.69
N ALA A 17 -34.90 12.72 -4.58
CA ALA A 17 -35.87 13.14 -5.59
C ALA A 17 -35.25 13.87 -6.80
N GLN A 18 -33.93 14.13 -6.79
CA GLN A 18 -33.25 14.76 -7.92
C GLN A 18 -33.07 13.78 -9.08
N ALA A 19 -33.40 14.23 -10.30
CA ALA A 19 -33.15 13.47 -11.51
C ALA A 19 -31.64 13.42 -11.82
N PRO A 20 -31.10 12.30 -12.33
CA PRO A 20 -29.70 12.21 -12.70
C PRO A 20 -29.37 13.18 -13.84
N VAL A 21 -28.16 13.73 -13.81
CA VAL A 21 -27.64 14.59 -14.89
C VAL A 21 -26.96 13.71 -15.94
N SER A 22 -27.21 13.99 -17.22
CA SER A 22 -26.53 13.29 -18.31
C SER A 22 -25.03 13.57 -18.29
N LEU A 23 -24.22 12.54 -18.49
CA LEU A 23 -22.76 12.68 -18.65
C LEU A 23 -22.39 13.38 -19.96
N GLU A 24 -23.24 13.25 -20.98
CA GLU A 24 -23.07 13.91 -22.30
C GLU A 24 -23.52 15.38 -22.28
N LYS A 25 -23.96 15.89 -21.12
CA LYS A 25 -24.38 17.29 -21.01
C LYS A 25 -23.16 18.19 -21.27
N PRO A 26 -23.22 19.13 -22.23
CA PRO A 26 -22.11 20.04 -22.49
C PRO A 26 -21.87 20.96 -21.28
N VAL A 27 -20.61 21.32 -21.05
CA VAL A 27 -20.15 22.15 -19.94
C VAL A 27 -19.31 23.31 -20.49
N GLY A 28 -19.64 24.53 -20.07
CA GLY A 28 -18.98 25.75 -20.55
C GLY A 28 -19.57 26.28 -21.86
N ASP A 29 -18.89 27.25 -22.46
CA ASP A 29 -19.31 27.91 -23.71
C ASP A 29 -18.86 27.15 -24.97
N GLU A 30 -17.95 26.18 -24.80
CA GLU A 30 -17.44 25.32 -25.86
C GLU A 30 -18.22 24.00 -25.87
N GLU A 31 -18.91 23.69 -26.98
CA GLU A 31 -19.74 22.48 -27.12
C GLU A 31 -18.93 21.17 -27.16
N GLU A 32 -17.60 21.23 -27.05
CA GLU A 32 -16.71 20.06 -27.12
C GLU A 32 -16.50 19.35 -25.77
N SER A 33 -16.85 20.00 -24.65
CA SER A 33 -16.60 19.48 -23.30
C SER A 33 -17.88 18.89 -22.69
N GLU A 34 -17.89 17.59 -22.44
CA GLU A 34 -19.00 16.88 -21.79
C GLU A 34 -18.78 16.75 -20.28
N PHE A 35 -19.87 16.77 -19.50
CA PHE A 35 -19.82 16.67 -18.03
C PHE A 35 -19.07 15.42 -17.54
N GLY A 36 -19.21 14.30 -18.23
CA GLY A 36 -18.54 13.04 -17.90
C GLY A 36 -17.01 13.12 -17.96
N GLN A 37 -16.44 14.01 -18.80
CA GLN A 37 -14.99 14.17 -18.92
C GLN A 37 -14.34 14.78 -17.67
N PHE A 38 -15.13 15.41 -16.80
CA PHE A 38 -14.67 16.00 -15.54
C PHE A 38 -14.82 15.06 -14.34
N ILE A 39 -15.45 13.90 -14.52
CA ILE A 39 -15.59 12.92 -13.45
C ILE A 39 -14.35 12.04 -13.45
N ALA A 40 -13.50 12.24 -12.43
CA ALA A 40 -12.34 11.38 -12.22
C ALA A 40 -12.79 9.95 -11.83
N ASP A 41 -12.10 8.95 -12.37
CA ASP A 41 -12.22 7.58 -11.87
C ASP A 41 -11.43 7.45 -10.57
N GLU A 42 -12.13 7.54 -9.44
CA GLU A 42 -11.53 7.37 -8.11
C GLU A 42 -11.01 5.95 -7.85
N ARG A 43 -11.33 4.98 -8.71
CA ARG A 43 -10.84 3.60 -8.61
C ARG A 43 -9.62 3.34 -9.49
N ALA A 44 -9.22 4.30 -10.34
CA ALA A 44 -8.05 4.15 -11.18
C ALA A 44 -6.78 4.15 -10.31
N GLU A 45 -5.90 3.18 -10.54
CA GLU A 45 -4.60 3.12 -9.88
C GLU A 45 -3.73 4.30 -10.35
N SER A 46 -3.14 5.02 -9.41
CA SER A 46 -2.22 6.12 -9.74
C SER A 46 -0.93 5.56 -10.35
N PRO A 47 -0.53 5.98 -11.57
CA PRO A 47 0.75 5.55 -12.16
C PRO A 47 1.95 5.92 -11.29
N TYR A 48 1.86 7.02 -10.56
CA TYR A 48 2.89 7.47 -9.62
C TYR A 48 3.00 6.51 -8.43
N GLU A 49 1.87 6.17 -7.79
CA GLU A 49 1.85 5.21 -6.68
C GLU A 49 2.37 3.86 -7.13
N ARG A 50 1.95 3.42 -8.33
CA ARG A 50 2.40 2.15 -8.90
C ARG A 50 3.91 2.14 -9.14
N ALA A 51 4.48 3.22 -9.67
CA ALA A 51 5.92 3.35 -9.85
C ALA A 51 6.66 3.35 -8.51
N ALA A 52 6.16 4.07 -7.50
CA ALA A 52 6.74 4.11 -6.15
C ALA A 52 6.77 2.71 -5.50
N GLU A 53 5.70 1.92 -5.64
CA GLU A 53 5.67 0.54 -5.15
C GLU A 53 6.75 -0.35 -5.80
N ILE A 54 6.92 -0.23 -7.12
CA ILE A 54 7.91 -1.01 -7.88
C ILE A 54 9.31 -0.64 -7.40
N LEU A 55 9.63 0.65 -7.33
CA LEU A 55 10.93 1.14 -6.88
C LEU A 55 11.24 0.71 -5.43
N THR A 56 10.23 0.73 -4.56
CA THR A 56 10.37 0.27 -3.17
C THR A 56 10.71 -1.22 -3.12
N LYS A 57 10.03 -2.05 -3.93
CA LYS A 57 10.29 -3.50 -4.01
C LYS A 57 11.68 -3.81 -4.56
N GLU A 58 12.13 -3.05 -5.56
CA GLU A 58 13.48 -3.19 -6.13
C GLU A 58 14.56 -2.81 -5.12
N ALA A 59 14.44 -1.65 -4.48
CA ALA A 59 15.38 -1.21 -3.45
C ALA A 59 15.46 -2.20 -2.28
N LEU A 60 14.31 -2.77 -1.88
CA LEU A 60 14.30 -3.82 -0.85
C LEU A 60 15.04 -5.08 -1.30
N ARG A 61 14.84 -5.52 -2.55
CA ARG A 61 15.54 -6.68 -3.11
C ARG A 61 17.06 -6.44 -3.12
N GLU A 62 17.51 -5.29 -3.62
CA GLU A 62 18.94 -4.92 -3.63
C GLU A 62 19.54 -4.90 -2.22
N ALA A 63 18.83 -4.33 -1.25
CA ALA A 63 19.28 -4.32 0.14
C ALA A 63 19.42 -5.75 0.71
N LEU A 64 18.44 -6.62 0.45
CA LEU A 64 18.46 -8.02 0.88
C LEU A 64 19.55 -8.85 0.19
N GLU A 65 19.96 -8.49 -1.02
CA GLU A 65 21.03 -9.17 -1.76
C GLU A 65 22.39 -9.08 -1.05
N ASN A 66 22.62 -8.02 -0.27
CA ASN A 66 23.83 -7.82 0.54
C ASN A 66 23.91 -8.73 1.79
N LEU A 67 22.82 -9.41 2.13
CA LEU A 67 22.78 -10.40 3.20
C LEU A 67 23.17 -11.79 2.68
N SER A 68 23.74 -12.62 3.57
CA SER A 68 23.92 -14.03 3.26
C SER A 68 22.56 -14.70 3.03
N TYR A 69 22.54 -15.81 2.29
CA TYR A 69 21.31 -16.55 2.01
C TYR A 69 20.50 -16.86 3.28
N ARG A 70 21.19 -17.26 4.36
CA ARG A 70 20.54 -17.60 5.63
C ARG A 70 19.92 -16.39 6.31
N GLU A 71 20.63 -15.26 6.35
CA GLU A 71 20.13 -13.99 6.91
C GLU A 71 18.92 -13.49 6.11
N ARG A 72 19.05 -13.43 4.78
CA ARG A 72 17.97 -13.05 3.86
C ARG A 72 16.73 -13.91 4.07
N ARG A 73 16.90 -15.23 4.08
CA ARG A 73 15.77 -16.16 4.18
C ARG A 73 15.08 -16.10 5.55
N VAL A 74 15.82 -15.81 6.63
CA VAL A 74 15.22 -15.52 7.94
C VAL A 74 14.33 -14.28 7.86
N LEU A 75 14.80 -13.18 7.26
CA LEU A 75 13.99 -11.95 7.12
C LEU A 75 12.78 -12.16 6.20
N GLU A 76 12.95 -12.82 5.06
CA GLU A 76 11.85 -13.13 4.13
C GLU A 76 10.71 -13.89 4.82
N LEU A 77 11.04 -14.91 5.62
CA LEU A 77 10.04 -15.69 6.37
C LEU A 77 9.44 -14.90 7.54
N ARG A 78 10.25 -14.09 8.23
CA ARG A 78 9.80 -13.30 9.38
C ARG A 78 8.81 -12.19 9.00
N TYR A 79 9.03 -11.56 7.86
CA TYR A 79 8.26 -10.39 7.41
C TYR A 79 7.39 -10.65 6.18
N GLY A 80 7.42 -11.86 5.60
CA GLY A 80 6.62 -12.20 4.43
C GLY A 80 7.08 -11.54 3.13
N LEU A 81 8.35 -11.14 3.04
CA LEU A 81 8.88 -10.33 1.92
C LEU A 81 8.88 -11.06 0.57
N GLY A 82 8.75 -12.40 0.59
CA GLY A 82 8.64 -13.25 -0.60
C GLY A 82 7.22 -13.53 -1.06
N GLY A 83 6.20 -12.86 -0.50
CA GLY A 83 4.78 -13.14 -0.77
C GLY A 83 4.20 -14.28 0.07
N GLU A 84 4.96 -14.78 1.05
CA GLU A 84 4.48 -15.72 2.06
C GLU A 84 3.88 -14.97 3.25
N HIS A 85 3.05 -15.65 4.05
CA HIS A 85 2.58 -15.09 5.32
C HIS A 85 3.77 -14.93 6.30
N PRO A 86 3.85 -13.80 7.04
CA PRO A 86 4.85 -13.61 8.08
C PRO A 86 4.80 -14.74 9.13
N ARG A 87 5.97 -15.25 9.53
CA ARG A 87 6.11 -16.33 10.51
C ARG A 87 6.73 -15.82 11.81
N THR A 88 6.39 -16.43 12.93
CA THR A 88 6.97 -16.13 14.25
C THR A 88 8.43 -16.61 14.35
N LEU A 89 9.19 -16.07 15.33
CA LEU A 89 10.56 -16.50 15.60
C LEU A 89 10.67 -18.01 15.86
N ASP A 90 9.68 -18.60 16.52
CA ASP A 90 9.63 -20.04 16.81
C ASP A 90 9.41 -20.88 15.55
N GLU A 91 8.50 -20.47 14.67
CA GLU A 91 8.23 -21.17 13.41
C GLU A 91 9.43 -21.10 12.45
N VAL A 92 10.09 -19.95 12.39
CA VAL A 92 11.33 -19.80 11.63
C VAL A 92 12.44 -20.65 12.27
N GLY A 93 12.52 -20.68 13.60
CA GLY A 93 13.46 -21.54 14.33
C GLY A 93 13.32 -23.01 13.98
N ARG A 94 12.08 -23.51 13.94
CA ARG A 94 11.76 -24.89 13.50
C ARG A 94 12.23 -25.15 12.07
N THR A 95 12.00 -24.22 11.15
CA THR A 95 12.41 -24.34 9.74
C THR A 95 13.93 -24.45 9.58
N PHE A 96 14.69 -23.72 10.40
CA PHE A 96 16.15 -23.68 10.35
C PHE A 96 16.84 -24.63 11.33
N ASN A 97 16.06 -25.45 12.05
CA ASN A 97 16.48 -26.35 13.11
C ASN A 97 17.38 -25.66 14.16
N VAL A 98 16.96 -24.48 14.63
CA VAL A 98 17.65 -23.68 15.66
C VAL A 98 16.67 -23.11 16.66
N THR A 99 17.19 -22.61 17.79
CA THR A 99 16.35 -22.00 18.83
C THR A 99 15.76 -20.66 18.38
N ARG A 100 14.64 -20.29 19.00
CA ARG A 100 14.01 -18.97 18.87
C ARG A 100 15.00 -17.83 19.04
N GLU A 101 15.82 -17.92 20.08
CA GLU A 101 16.81 -16.91 20.43
C GLU A 101 17.88 -16.80 19.35
N ARG A 102 18.26 -17.90 18.72
CA ARG A 102 19.18 -17.86 17.59
C ARG A 102 18.60 -17.12 16.38
N ILE A 103 17.31 -17.31 16.08
CA ILE A 103 16.65 -16.53 15.03
C ILE A 103 16.60 -15.04 15.39
N ARG A 104 16.27 -14.70 16.64
CA ARG A 104 16.26 -13.31 17.12
C ARG A 104 17.62 -12.64 16.97
N GLN A 105 18.71 -13.36 17.23
CA GLN A 105 20.07 -12.86 17.02
C GLN A 105 20.36 -12.60 15.54
N ILE A 106 20.02 -13.56 14.66
CA ILE A 106 20.21 -13.42 13.21
C ILE A 106 19.40 -12.22 12.68
N GLU A 107 18.15 -12.07 13.10
CA GLU A 107 17.28 -10.94 12.74
C GLU A 107 17.92 -9.60 13.12
N ASN A 108 18.32 -9.43 14.38
CA ASN A 108 18.95 -8.19 14.84
C ASN A 108 20.26 -7.88 14.12
N GLN A 109 21.11 -8.90 13.90
CA GLN A 109 22.37 -8.73 13.19
C GLN A 109 22.13 -8.33 11.73
N SER A 110 21.16 -8.97 11.07
CA SER A 110 20.81 -8.69 9.68
C SER A 110 20.24 -7.28 9.52
N LEU A 111 19.31 -6.88 10.39
CA LEU A 111 18.74 -5.53 10.40
C LEU A 111 19.81 -4.46 10.64
N LYS A 112 20.73 -4.70 11.58
CA LYS A 112 21.84 -3.78 11.84
C LYS A 112 22.78 -3.66 10.64
N LYS A 113 23.04 -4.77 9.94
CA LYS A 113 23.83 -4.77 8.70
C LYS A 113 23.14 -3.97 7.61
N LEU A 114 21.84 -4.17 7.40
CA LEU A 114 21.04 -3.37 6.48
C LEU A 114 21.11 -1.88 6.83
N GLN A 115 20.92 -1.49 8.09
CA GLN A 115 20.98 -0.09 8.51
C GLN A 115 22.31 0.61 8.20
N SER A 116 23.42 -0.13 8.13
CA SER A 116 24.75 0.41 7.82
C SER A 116 25.07 0.51 6.32
N LEU A 117 24.23 -0.05 5.45
CA LEU A 117 24.44 -0.06 4.00
C LEU A 117 23.86 1.20 3.36
N ALA A 118 24.56 1.72 2.35
CA ALA A 118 24.10 2.88 1.57
C ALA A 118 22.80 2.54 0.80
N GLU A 119 22.63 1.29 0.40
CA GLU A 119 21.45 0.76 -0.28
C GLU A 119 20.19 0.85 0.61
N ALA A 120 20.34 0.69 1.93
CA ALA A 120 19.22 0.88 2.85
C ALA A 120 18.93 2.36 3.17
N GLN A 121 19.84 3.27 2.83
CA GLN A 121 19.58 4.72 2.86
C GLN A 121 18.71 5.10 1.65
N LYS A 122 18.97 4.53 0.46
CA LYS A 122 18.08 4.68 -0.70
C LYS A 122 16.66 4.18 -0.41
N LEU A 123 16.51 3.06 0.29
CA LEU A 123 15.20 2.56 0.72
C LEU A 123 14.44 3.58 1.59
N ARG A 124 15.15 4.39 2.38
CA ARG A 124 14.57 5.46 3.20
C ARG A 124 14.19 6.73 2.42
N GLU A 125 14.77 6.94 1.25
CA GLU A 125 14.45 8.08 0.38
C GLU A 125 13.25 7.79 -0.52
N VAL A 126 12.98 6.50 -0.78
CA VAL A 126 11.86 6.04 -1.63
C VAL A 126 10.59 5.76 -0.81
N ALA A 127 10.71 5.54 0.50
CA ALA A 127 9.60 5.28 1.45
C ALA A 127 9.08 6.56 2.09
#